data_AF-A0A482VVV8-F1
#
_entry.id   AF-A0A482VVV8-F1
#
_cell.length_a   1.000
_cell.length_b   1.000
_cell.length_c   1.000
_cell.angle_alpha   90.00
_cell.angle_beta   90.00
_cell.angle_gamma   90.00
#
_symmetry.space_group_name_H-M   'P 1'
#
loop_
_entity.id
_entity.type
_entity.pdbx_description
1 polymer ?
#
loop_
_entity_poly.entity_id
_entity_poly.type
_entity_poly.pdbx_seq_one_letter_code
_entity_poly.pdbx_strand_id
1 'polypeptide(L)'
;KWSNLPLRTLEQEFLDNGVAQENSIKVLDKASVPIVKLTDKKTEIKVDISFNMSNGVKSAELIKTFIQMFPVLPKLVYVLKQFLLERDLNEVFTGGISSYSLILMCISFLQLHPRPEVLMNGNLGVFLIEFFELYGRKFNYMHTGIRIRDGGRYISKEEMQKEMIDGHRPSLLCIEDPLLPSNDIGRSSYGVLQVKRAFEYAYTVLTNAVLPLSSHSVCQDHSILGRIIRVTDKVIQYRRWIEQTFGVLRNSNTIPRTRPPRSLSSSGSTSSVEESGGSSEGSDPPSRDISPNNTHIPQRHIQPKNPQWKNRRYRSSLHNNYNQSTTTK
;
A
#
# COMPACT_ATOMS: atom_id res chain seq x y z
N LYS A 1 -1.03 0.80 24.57
CA LYS A 1 -0.01 0.31 23.62
C LYS A 1 0.77 -0.77 24.34
N TRP A 2 0.96 -1.95 23.75
CA TRP A 2 1.69 -3.04 24.41
C TRP A 2 3.18 -2.69 24.50
N SER A 3 3.79 -2.82 25.69
CA SER A 3 5.22 -2.63 25.90
C SER A 3 6.01 -3.83 25.36
N ASN A 4 5.61 -5.03 25.76
CA ASN A 4 6.07 -6.29 25.19
C ASN A 4 4.97 -6.85 24.28
N LEU A 5 5.32 -7.20 23.04
CA LEU A 5 4.34 -7.71 22.09
C LEU A 5 3.92 -9.14 22.49
N PRO A 6 2.62 -9.43 22.71
CA PRO A 6 2.17 -10.73 23.20
C PRO A 6 2.06 -11.75 22.07
N LEU A 7 3.07 -11.84 21.19
CA LEU A 7 3.04 -12.67 19.98
C LEU A 7 2.91 -14.16 20.31
N ARG A 8 3.76 -14.65 21.23
CA ARG A 8 3.78 -16.05 21.67
C ARG A 8 2.58 -16.40 22.54
N THR A 9 2.14 -15.47 23.39
CA THR A 9 0.90 -15.63 24.15
C THR A 9 -0.30 -15.79 23.22
N LEU A 10 -0.41 -14.95 22.19
CA LEU A 10 -1.48 -15.05 21.21
C LEU A 10 -1.40 -16.34 20.38
N GLU A 11 -0.19 -16.77 20.00
CA GLU A 11 0.01 -18.07 19.35
C GLU A 11 -0.57 -19.21 20.18
N GLN A 12 -0.26 -19.23 21.47
CA GLN A 12 -0.74 -20.29 22.35
C GLN A 12 -2.26 -20.24 22.58
N GLU A 13 -2.83 -19.05 22.76
CA GLU A 13 -4.28 -18.88 22.87
C GLU A 13 -5.02 -19.39 21.62
N PHE A 14 -4.49 -19.18 20.41
CA PHE A 14 -5.11 -19.70 19.20
C PHE A 14 -5.03 -21.23 19.09
N LEU A 15 -3.96 -21.84 19.60
CA LEU A 15 -3.81 -23.29 19.66
C LEU A 15 -4.78 -23.90 20.69
N ASP A 16 -4.81 -23.35 21.90
CA ASP A 16 -5.65 -23.84 23.00
C ASP A 16 -7.15 -23.75 22.67
N ASN A 17 -7.55 -22.71 21.93
CA ASN A 17 -8.94 -22.52 21.51
C ASN A 17 -9.26 -23.14 20.13
N GLY A 18 -8.31 -23.83 19.49
CA GLY A 18 -8.54 -24.51 18.21
C GLY A 18 -8.94 -23.58 17.05
N VAL A 19 -8.48 -22.32 17.07
CA VAL A 19 -8.81 -21.30 16.07
C VAL A 19 -7.99 -21.48 14.80
N ALA A 20 -6.70 -21.79 14.93
CA ALA A 20 -5.81 -21.99 13.78
C ALA A 20 -5.88 -23.44 13.26
N GLN A 21 -5.69 -23.63 11.95
CA GLN A 21 -5.37 -24.95 11.40
C GLN A 21 -4.09 -25.48 12.04
N GLU A 22 -4.02 -26.79 12.24
CA GLU A 22 -2.86 -27.46 12.81
C GLU A 22 -1.60 -27.14 11.99
N ASN A 23 -0.51 -26.78 12.67
CA ASN A 23 0.78 -26.38 12.07
C ASN A 23 0.74 -25.14 11.15
N SER A 24 -0.38 -24.40 11.08
CA SER A 24 -0.49 -23.19 10.25
C SER A 24 -0.01 -21.92 10.95
N ILE A 25 -0.02 -21.90 12.28
CA ILE A 25 0.35 -20.73 13.06
C ILE A 25 1.87 -20.57 13.14
N LYS A 26 2.35 -19.34 12.89
CA LYS A 26 3.77 -18.99 12.89
C LYS A 26 3.98 -17.57 13.41
N VAL A 27 4.83 -17.43 14.42
CA VAL A 27 5.33 -16.12 14.88
C VAL A 27 6.54 -15.71 14.06
N LEU A 28 6.47 -14.52 13.47
CA LEU A 28 7.55 -13.86 12.74
C LEU A 28 7.99 -12.62 13.53
N ASP A 29 8.81 -12.82 14.55
CA ASP A 29 9.24 -11.80 15.51
C ASP A 29 10.47 -10.98 15.08
N LYS A 30 11.26 -11.49 14.14
CA LYS A 30 12.48 -10.83 13.63
C LYS A 30 12.25 -9.81 12.51
N ALA A 31 11.03 -9.70 11.99
CA ALA A 31 10.72 -8.75 10.93
C ALA A 31 10.62 -7.32 11.47
N SER A 32 10.77 -6.31 10.59
CA SER A 32 10.60 -4.89 10.96
C SER A 32 9.23 -4.59 11.57
N VAL A 33 8.21 -5.36 11.18
CA VAL A 33 6.91 -5.42 11.85
C VAL A 33 6.68 -6.86 12.29
N PRO A 34 6.80 -7.17 13.58
CA PRO A 34 6.52 -8.49 14.11
C PRO A 34 5.06 -8.89 13.92
N ILE A 35 4.81 -10.10 13.42
CA ILE A 35 3.46 -10.60 13.12
C ILE A 35 3.25 -12.05 13.53
N VAL A 36 2.00 -12.39 13.84
CA VAL A 36 1.52 -13.78 13.95
C VAL A 36 0.75 -14.09 12.67
N LYS A 37 1.21 -15.08 11.91
CA LYS A 37 0.52 -15.59 10.73
C LYS A 37 -0.22 -16.88 11.10
N LEU A 38 -1.44 -17.06 10.63
CA LEU A 38 -2.19 -18.31 10.78
C LEU A 38 -3.17 -18.51 9.63
N THR A 39 -3.68 -19.73 9.50
CA THR A 39 -4.86 -20.01 8.66
C THR A 39 -6.00 -20.37 9.58
N ASP A 40 -7.10 -19.60 9.52
CA ASP A 40 -8.27 -19.85 10.35
C ASP A 40 -8.89 -21.22 10.02
N LYS A 41 -9.13 -22.04 11.03
CA LYS A 41 -9.58 -23.42 10.88
C LYS A 41 -10.97 -23.53 10.25
N LYS A 42 -11.84 -22.56 10.53
CA LYS A 42 -13.23 -22.57 10.08
C LYS A 42 -13.39 -22.02 8.66
N THR A 43 -12.65 -20.97 8.34
CA THR A 43 -12.83 -20.19 7.11
C THR A 43 -11.72 -20.41 6.08
N GLU A 44 -10.64 -21.08 6.46
CA GLU A 44 -9.43 -21.25 5.65
C GLU A 44 -8.78 -19.91 5.23
N ILE A 45 -9.20 -18.81 5.85
CA ILE A 45 -8.66 -17.49 5.57
C ILE A 45 -7.29 -17.37 6.23
N LYS A 46 -6.31 -16.95 5.43
CA LYS A 46 -4.98 -16.58 5.92
C LYS A 46 -5.05 -15.23 6.62
N VAL A 47 -4.56 -15.18 7.86
CA VAL A 47 -4.61 -13.99 8.71
C VAL A 47 -3.20 -13.64 9.17
N ASP A 48 -2.84 -12.36 9.03
CA ASP A 48 -1.62 -11.77 9.56
C ASP A 48 -2.01 -10.75 10.65
N ILE A 49 -1.56 -10.98 11.89
CA ILE A 49 -1.89 -10.13 13.05
C ILE A 49 -0.63 -9.37 13.49
N SER A 50 -0.74 -8.06 13.59
CA SER A 50 0.33 -7.17 14.08
C SER A 50 -0.17 -6.34 15.27
N PHE A 51 0.74 -5.94 16.13
CA PHE A 51 0.43 -5.15 17.32
C PHE A 51 0.93 -3.72 17.18
N ASN A 52 0.19 -2.77 17.75
CA ASN A 52 0.56 -1.34 17.81
C ASN A 52 0.73 -0.64 16.43
N MET A 53 0.22 -1.23 15.34
CA MET A 53 0.36 -0.70 13.97
C MET A 53 -0.76 0.30 13.59
N SER A 54 -0.84 1.43 14.30
CA SER A 54 -1.87 2.46 14.05
C SER A 54 -1.79 3.09 12.64
N ASN A 55 -0.60 3.15 12.05
CA ASN A 55 -0.40 3.68 10.70
C ASN A 55 -1.09 2.83 9.62
N GLY A 56 -1.16 1.51 9.80
CA GLY A 56 -1.86 0.62 8.86
C GLY A 56 -3.37 0.93 8.81
N VAL A 57 -3.98 1.16 9.98
CA VAL A 57 -5.40 1.54 10.09
C VAL A 57 -5.65 2.90 9.44
N LYS A 58 -4.80 3.89 9.73
CA LYS A 58 -4.91 5.23 9.11
C LYS A 58 -4.74 5.18 7.59
N SER A 59 -3.82 4.34 7.09
CA SER A 59 -3.61 4.15 5.65
C SER A 59 -4.85 3.55 5.02
N ALA A 60 -5.48 2.55 5.65
CA ALA A 60 -6.72 1.96 5.16
C ALA A 60 -7.86 2.98 5.09
N GLU A 61 -8.02 3.83 6.10
CA GLU A 61 -9.03 4.91 6.08
C GLU A 61 -8.73 5.94 4.98
N LEU A 62 -7.47 6.30 4.77
CA LEU A 62 -7.08 7.19 3.66
C LEU A 62 -7.42 6.57 2.30
N ILE A 63 -7.11 5.28 2.11
CA ILE A 63 -7.43 4.59 0.86
C ILE A 63 -8.94 4.51 0.64
N LYS A 64 -9.77 4.34 1.69
CA LYS A 64 -11.23 4.40 1.55
C LYS A 64 -11.70 5.76 1.00
N THR A 65 -11.11 6.85 1.47
CA THR A 65 -11.40 8.19 0.93
C THR A 65 -11.05 8.29 -0.56
N PHE A 66 -9.92 7.73 -0.98
CA PHE A 66 -9.55 7.70 -2.39
C PHE A 66 -10.43 6.79 -3.24
N ILE A 67 -10.94 5.69 -2.68
CA ILE A 67 -11.92 4.82 -3.38
C ILE A 67 -13.23 5.57 -3.62
N GLN A 68 -13.70 6.35 -2.63
CA GLN A 68 -14.88 7.20 -2.80
C GLN A 68 -14.64 8.29 -3.85
N MET A 69 -13.45 8.89 -3.84
CA MET A 69 -13.04 9.92 -4.78
C MET A 69 -12.83 9.40 -6.20
N PHE A 70 -12.39 8.15 -6.35
CA PHE A 70 -12.11 7.51 -7.64
C PHE A 70 -12.76 6.11 -7.70
N PRO A 71 -14.04 6.01 -8.09
CA PRO A 71 -14.76 4.73 -8.15
C PRO A 71 -14.15 3.70 -9.11
N VAL A 72 -13.30 4.13 -10.04
CA VAL A 72 -12.53 3.29 -10.97
C VAL A 72 -11.31 2.62 -10.32
N LEU A 73 -10.79 3.18 -9.22
CA LEU A 73 -9.55 2.76 -8.56
C LEU A 73 -9.55 1.27 -8.18
N PRO A 74 -10.59 0.70 -7.52
CA PRO A 74 -10.57 -0.71 -7.15
C PRO A 74 -10.44 -1.65 -8.34
N LYS A 75 -11.15 -1.37 -9.44
CA LYS A 75 -11.16 -2.19 -10.65
C LYS A 75 -9.79 -2.19 -11.33
N LEU A 76 -9.18 -1.00 -11.42
CA LEU A 76 -7.83 -0.84 -11.95
C LEU A 76 -6.79 -1.60 -11.09
N VAL A 77 -6.85 -1.41 -9.77
CA VAL A 77 -5.93 -2.08 -8.82
C VAL A 77 -6.08 -3.61 -8.87
N TYR A 78 -7.29 -4.16 -9.00
CA TYR A 78 -7.47 -5.61 -9.09
C TYR A 78 -6.78 -6.22 -10.31
N VAL A 79 -6.92 -5.60 -11.48
CA VAL A 79 -6.25 -6.08 -12.70
C VAL A 79 -4.74 -5.99 -12.55
N LEU A 80 -4.23 -4.86 -12.07
CA LEU A 80 -2.78 -4.65 -11.90
C LEU A 80 -2.18 -5.57 -10.83
N LYS A 81 -2.92 -5.81 -9.74
CA LYS A 81 -2.49 -6.72 -8.69
C LYS A 81 -2.41 -8.16 -9.20
N GLN A 82 -3.40 -8.62 -9.96
CA GLN A 82 -3.33 -9.94 -10.61
C GLN A 82 -2.17 -10.01 -11.59
N PHE A 83 -1.99 -8.98 -12.41
CA PHE A 83 -0.91 -8.89 -13.39
C PHE A 83 0.49 -9.05 -12.76
N LEU A 84 0.73 -8.38 -11.63
CA LEU A 84 2.00 -8.48 -10.90
C LEU A 84 2.14 -9.82 -10.17
N LEU A 85 1.05 -10.34 -9.61
CA LEU A 85 1.04 -11.63 -8.91
C LEU A 85 1.47 -12.78 -9.82
N GLU A 86 0.96 -12.85 -11.05
CA GLU A 86 1.31 -13.92 -12.01
C GLU A 86 2.75 -13.88 -12.52
N ARG A 87 3.49 -12.84 -12.15
CA ARG A 87 4.89 -12.62 -12.55
C ARG A 87 5.83 -12.61 -11.36
N ASP A 88 5.33 -12.91 -10.15
CA ASP A 88 6.07 -12.83 -8.89
C ASP A 88 6.66 -11.43 -8.61
N LEU A 89 6.01 -10.38 -9.13
CA LEU A 89 6.41 -8.97 -9.01
C LEU A 89 5.65 -8.20 -7.92
N ASN A 90 4.84 -8.90 -7.11
CA ASN A 90 3.98 -8.31 -6.07
C ASN A 90 4.59 -8.39 -4.64
N GLU A 91 5.75 -9.03 -4.49
CA GLU A 91 6.41 -9.23 -3.20
C GLU A 91 7.62 -8.31 -3.06
N VAL A 92 7.65 -7.49 -1.99
CA VAL A 92 8.77 -6.58 -1.75
C VAL A 92 10.05 -7.28 -1.31
N PHE A 93 9.93 -8.49 -0.75
CA PHE A 93 11.09 -9.28 -0.34
C PHE A 93 12.00 -9.60 -1.54
N THR A 94 11.41 -9.89 -2.70
CA THR A 94 12.11 -10.13 -3.98
C THR A 94 12.31 -8.85 -4.81
N GLY A 95 12.01 -7.68 -4.24
CA GLY A 95 12.19 -6.38 -4.90
C GLY A 95 11.01 -5.93 -5.77
N GLY A 96 9.88 -6.65 -5.74
CA GLY A 96 8.62 -6.28 -6.38
C GLY A 96 7.95 -5.05 -5.75
N ILE A 97 6.72 -4.78 -6.19
CA ILE A 97 5.93 -3.63 -5.72
C ILE A 97 4.92 -4.09 -4.67
N SER A 98 4.91 -3.42 -3.51
CA SER A 98 3.92 -3.69 -2.47
C SER A 98 2.51 -3.31 -2.93
N SER A 99 1.48 -3.95 -2.35
CA SER A 99 0.09 -3.56 -2.63
C SER A 99 -0.19 -2.08 -2.34
N TYR A 100 0.42 -1.52 -1.29
CA TYR A 100 0.24 -0.10 -0.95
C TYR A 100 0.89 0.81 -1.98
N SER A 101 2.16 0.54 -2.35
CA SER A 101 2.87 1.26 -3.41
C SER A 101 2.09 1.27 -4.73
N LEU A 102 1.53 0.12 -5.14
CA LEU A 102 0.72 0.00 -6.35
C LEU A 102 -0.54 0.88 -6.27
N ILE A 103 -1.24 0.88 -5.14
CA ILE A 103 -2.42 1.73 -4.94
C ILE A 103 -2.04 3.21 -5.03
N LEU A 104 -0.93 3.62 -4.42
CA LEU A 104 -0.45 5.01 -4.50
C LEU A 104 -0.06 5.43 -5.92
N MET A 105 0.55 4.53 -6.70
CA MET A 105 0.80 4.75 -8.13
C MET A 105 -0.51 4.93 -8.91
N CYS A 106 -1.52 4.10 -8.64
CA CYS A 106 -2.83 4.25 -9.29
C CYS A 106 -3.51 5.57 -8.92
N ILE A 107 -3.45 5.96 -7.65
CA ILE A 107 -3.98 7.25 -7.18
C ILE A 107 -3.27 8.41 -7.88
N SER A 108 -1.93 8.39 -7.93
CA SER A 108 -1.15 9.42 -8.64
C SER A 108 -1.51 9.50 -10.12
N PHE A 109 -1.64 8.36 -10.79
CA PHE A 109 -2.08 8.30 -12.19
C PHE A 109 -3.45 8.96 -12.38
N LEU A 110 -4.43 8.64 -11.52
CA LEU A 110 -5.78 9.20 -11.61
C LEU A 110 -5.80 10.70 -11.28
N GLN A 111 -5.06 11.13 -10.26
CA GLN A 111 -4.93 12.53 -9.86
C GLN A 111 -4.36 13.42 -10.97
N LEU A 112 -3.36 12.91 -11.68
CA LEU A 112 -2.62 13.65 -12.72
C LEU A 112 -3.11 13.35 -14.13
N HIS A 113 -4.20 12.59 -14.27
CA HIS A 113 -4.74 12.25 -15.58
C HIS A 113 -5.27 13.52 -16.29
N PRO A 114 -4.88 13.80 -17.56
CA PRO A 114 -5.22 15.04 -18.24
C PRO A 114 -6.72 15.30 -18.45
N ARG A 115 -7.53 14.24 -18.36
CA ARG A 115 -8.99 14.30 -18.52
C ARG A 115 -9.67 13.96 -17.19
N PRO A 116 -9.78 14.91 -16.24
CA PRO A 116 -10.35 14.66 -14.93
C PRO A 116 -11.87 14.39 -14.98
N GLU A 117 -12.57 14.96 -15.96
CA GLU A 117 -14.02 14.80 -16.17
C GLU A 117 -14.43 13.34 -16.43
N VAL A 118 -13.49 12.54 -16.94
CA VAL A 118 -13.69 11.16 -17.33
C VAL A 118 -13.41 10.20 -16.15
N LEU A 119 -12.92 10.66 -15.00
CA LEU A 119 -12.51 9.78 -13.89
C LEU A 119 -13.68 9.09 -13.17
N MET A 120 -14.91 9.61 -13.33
CA MET A 120 -16.11 9.04 -12.70
C MET A 120 -16.70 7.88 -13.50
N ASN A 121 -16.75 8.02 -14.84
CA ASN A 121 -17.39 7.06 -15.77
C ASN A 121 -16.48 6.66 -16.93
N GLY A 122 -15.17 6.75 -16.72
CA GLY A 122 -14.18 6.59 -17.77
C GLY A 122 -14.04 5.17 -18.28
N ASN A 123 -13.57 5.06 -19.51
CA ASN A 123 -13.26 3.77 -20.10
C ASN A 123 -12.07 3.14 -19.36
N LEU A 124 -12.35 2.13 -18.52
CA LEU A 124 -11.34 1.42 -17.74
C LEU A 124 -10.24 0.79 -18.61
N GLY A 125 -10.56 0.40 -19.85
CA GLY A 125 -9.58 -0.12 -20.81
C GLY A 125 -8.56 0.93 -21.21
N VAL A 126 -9.01 2.17 -21.44
CA VAL A 126 -8.12 3.32 -21.72
C VAL A 126 -7.24 3.60 -20.50
N PHE A 127 -7.81 3.68 -19.30
CA PHE A 127 -7.02 3.89 -18.08
C PHE A 127 -5.99 2.80 -17.83
N LEU A 128 -6.34 1.54 -18.10
CA LEU A 128 -5.40 0.43 -17.97
C LEU A 128 -4.24 0.55 -18.95
N ILE A 129 -4.52 0.83 -20.23
CA ILE A 129 -3.48 1.00 -21.26
C ILE A 129 -2.60 2.20 -20.95
N GLU A 130 -3.18 3.35 -20.59
CA GLU A 130 -2.45 4.57 -20.27
C GLU A 130 -1.63 4.45 -18.97
N PHE A 131 -2.11 3.71 -17.98
CA PHE A 131 -1.33 3.37 -16.79
C PHE A 131 -0.06 2.59 -17.17
N PHE A 132 -0.21 1.55 -17.99
CA PHE A 132 0.92 0.75 -18.48
C PHE A 132 1.86 1.58 -19.37
N GLU A 133 1.34 2.50 -20.17
CA GLU A 133 2.16 3.41 -20.96
C GLU A 133 2.99 4.33 -20.08
N LEU A 134 2.34 4.96 -19.09
CA LEU A 134 2.98 5.89 -18.18
C LEU A 134 4.10 5.19 -17.40
N TYR A 135 3.78 4.14 -16.64
CA TYR A 135 4.76 3.49 -15.77
C TYR A 135 5.65 2.47 -16.50
N GLY A 136 5.29 2.04 -17.71
CA GLY A 136 6.13 1.17 -18.54
C GLY A 136 7.12 1.96 -19.40
N ARG A 137 6.76 3.15 -19.90
CA ARG A 137 7.53 3.85 -20.94
C ARG A 137 7.89 5.30 -20.60
N LYS A 138 6.98 6.07 -19.99
CA LYS A 138 7.13 7.53 -19.85
C LYS A 138 7.69 7.98 -18.50
N PHE A 139 7.42 7.27 -17.42
CA PHE A 139 7.80 7.67 -16.06
C PHE A 139 9.33 7.56 -15.86
N ASN A 140 9.95 8.65 -15.42
CA ASN A 140 11.38 8.71 -15.18
C ASN A 140 11.71 8.23 -13.75
N TYR A 141 11.89 6.91 -13.60
CA TYR A 141 12.29 6.30 -12.34
C TYR A 141 13.64 6.76 -11.80
N MET A 142 14.48 7.44 -12.59
CA MET A 142 15.78 7.92 -12.12
C MET A 142 15.66 9.22 -11.34
N HIS A 143 14.84 10.16 -11.82
CA HIS A 143 14.80 11.53 -11.28
C HIS A 143 13.47 11.94 -10.66
N THR A 144 12.39 11.18 -10.88
CA THR A 144 11.04 11.58 -10.48
C THR A 144 10.57 10.81 -9.25
N GLY A 145 9.99 11.52 -8.28
CA GLY A 145 9.25 10.99 -7.15
C GLY A 145 7.74 11.30 -7.26
N ILE A 146 6.94 10.47 -6.60
CA ILE A 146 5.47 10.57 -6.58
C ILE A 146 5.02 11.18 -5.25
N ARG A 147 4.27 12.28 -5.32
CA ARG A 147 3.57 12.89 -4.18
C ARG A 147 2.07 12.87 -4.45
N ILE A 148 1.28 12.38 -3.50
CA ILE A 148 -0.19 12.23 -3.66
C ILE A 148 -1.02 13.25 -2.85
N ARG A 149 -0.37 14.01 -1.97
CA ARG A 149 -1.02 15.08 -1.20
C ARG A 149 -1.39 16.25 -2.12
N ASP A 150 -2.37 17.05 -1.69
CA ASP A 150 -2.79 18.29 -2.35
C ASP A 150 -3.17 18.16 -3.83
N GLY A 151 -3.81 17.04 -4.20
CA GLY A 151 -4.21 16.75 -5.58
C GLY A 151 -3.15 16.06 -6.42
N GLY A 152 -2.01 15.70 -5.82
CA GLY A 152 -0.95 14.94 -6.47
C GLY A 152 0.00 15.79 -7.31
N ARG A 153 1.27 15.41 -7.35
CA ARG A 153 2.29 15.98 -8.24
C ARG A 153 3.49 15.06 -8.39
N TYR A 154 4.20 15.22 -9.50
CA TYR A 154 5.56 14.70 -9.65
C TYR A 154 6.56 15.74 -9.18
N ILE A 155 7.52 15.31 -8.36
CA ILE A 155 8.62 16.16 -7.88
C ILE A 155 9.95 15.53 -8.24
N SER A 156 11.00 16.35 -8.25
CA SER A 156 12.35 15.81 -8.39
C SER A 156 12.76 15.07 -7.12
N LYS A 157 13.60 14.05 -7.27
CA LYS A 157 14.13 13.32 -6.12
C LYS A 157 15.02 14.18 -5.25
N GLU A 158 15.70 15.19 -5.80
CA GLU A 158 16.46 16.16 -5.00
C GLU A 158 15.54 16.99 -4.11
N GLU A 159 14.33 17.33 -4.55
CA GLU A 159 13.33 17.99 -3.71
C GLU A 159 12.87 17.04 -2.59
N MET A 160 12.50 15.81 -2.92
CA MET A 160 12.02 14.84 -1.93
C MET A 160 13.08 14.54 -0.85
N GLN A 161 14.35 14.42 -1.25
CA GLN A 161 15.45 14.14 -0.35
C GLN A 161 15.60 15.19 0.76
N LYS A 162 15.26 16.46 0.50
CA LYS A 162 15.33 17.54 1.51
C LYS A 162 14.35 17.31 2.67
N GLU A 163 13.26 16.58 2.43
CA GLU A 163 12.23 16.28 3.44
C GLU A 163 12.42 14.90 4.10
N MET A 164 13.36 14.07 3.60
CA MET A 164 13.62 12.74 4.14
C MET A 164 14.46 12.81 5.43
N ILE A 165 14.08 12.01 6.42
CA ILE A 165 14.84 11.86 7.66
C ILE A 165 16.16 11.10 7.37
N ASP A 166 17.24 11.52 8.02
CA ASP A 166 18.56 10.86 8.01
C ASP A 166 19.31 10.80 6.67
N GLY A 167 19.04 11.72 5.73
CA GLY A 167 19.84 11.83 4.49
C GLY A 167 19.75 10.60 3.57
N HIS A 168 18.74 9.76 3.76
CA HIS A 168 18.52 8.58 2.93
C HIS A 168 18.34 8.97 1.47
N ARG A 169 18.96 8.19 0.57
CA ARG A 169 18.80 8.40 -0.86
C ARG A 169 17.39 7.94 -1.29
N PRO A 170 16.66 8.76 -2.07
CA PRO A 170 15.43 8.35 -2.73
C PRO A 170 15.61 7.04 -3.51
N SER A 171 14.69 6.09 -3.32
CA SER A 171 14.73 4.81 -4.04
C SER A 171 14.38 4.97 -5.53
N LEU A 172 14.54 3.93 -6.35
CA LEU A 172 14.16 3.96 -7.76
C LEU A 172 12.66 4.25 -7.93
N LEU A 173 11.82 3.55 -7.17
CA LEU A 173 10.39 3.87 -7.05
C LEU A 173 10.19 4.80 -5.85
N CYS A 174 10.38 6.10 -6.03
CA CYS A 174 10.26 7.01 -4.90
C CYS A 174 8.81 7.49 -4.75
N ILE A 175 8.15 7.11 -3.65
CA ILE A 175 6.76 7.49 -3.36
C ILE A 175 6.69 8.03 -1.95
N GLU A 176 6.26 9.28 -1.82
CA GLU A 176 6.03 9.90 -0.52
C GLU A 176 4.85 9.23 0.20
N ASP A 177 5.07 8.86 1.46
CA ASP A 177 3.97 8.42 2.34
C ASP A 177 3.07 9.62 2.70
N PRO A 178 1.77 9.60 2.33
CA PRO A 178 0.84 10.68 2.66
C PRO A 178 0.67 10.92 4.18
N LEU A 179 0.94 9.90 5.00
CA LEU A 179 0.83 9.99 6.47
C LEU A 179 2.16 10.34 7.14
N LEU A 180 3.29 10.12 6.45
CA LEU A 180 4.63 10.39 6.96
C LEU A 180 5.54 10.87 5.81
N PRO A 181 5.51 12.15 5.44
CA PRO A 181 6.16 12.66 4.23
C PRO A 181 7.66 12.38 4.09
N SER A 182 8.35 12.20 5.21
CA SER A 182 9.77 11.85 5.24
C SER A 182 10.07 10.39 4.88
N ASN A 183 9.04 9.56 4.73
CA ASN A 183 9.16 8.14 4.44
C ASN A 183 8.93 7.85 2.95
N ASP A 184 9.87 7.12 2.34
CA ASP A 184 9.76 6.60 0.98
C ASP A 184 9.16 5.20 0.99
N ILE A 185 7.93 5.08 0.50
CA ILE A 185 7.16 3.83 0.46
C ILE A 185 7.74 2.81 -0.51
N GLY A 186 8.43 3.23 -1.57
CA GLY A 186 8.99 2.31 -2.56
C GLY A 186 10.43 1.86 -2.27
N ARG A 187 10.96 2.17 -1.07
CA ARG A 187 12.31 1.78 -0.64
C ARG A 187 12.62 0.29 -0.81
N SER A 188 11.64 -0.57 -0.56
CA SER A 188 11.81 -2.03 -0.70
C SER A 188 11.57 -2.55 -2.12
N SER A 189 11.15 -1.71 -3.06
CA SER A 189 10.90 -2.07 -4.47
C SER A 189 12.14 -1.88 -5.33
N TYR A 190 13.28 -2.44 -4.91
CA TYR A 190 14.57 -2.31 -5.58
C TYR A 190 14.59 -2.94 -6.99
N GLY A 191 13.68 -3.87 -7.26
CA GLY A 191 13.48 -4.53 -8.56
C GLY A 191 12.50 -3.81 -9.50
N VAL A 192 12.11 -2.55 -9.23
CA VAL A 192 11.06 -1.83 -10.00
C VAL A 192 11.31 -1.77 -11.51
N LEU A 193 12.57 -1.83 -11.97
CA LEU A 193 12.85 -1.83 -13.41
C LEU A 193 12.36 -3.10 -14.12
N GLN A 194 12.27 -4.24 -13.40
CA GLN A 194 11.61 -5.44 -13.93
C GLN A 194 10.10 -5.21 -14.08
N VAL A 195 9.50 -4.50 -13.12
CA VAL A 195 8.09 -4.11 -13.18
C VAL A 195 7.81 -3.13 -14.31
N LYS A 196 8.71 -2.15 -14.53
CA LYS A 196 8.66 -1.26 -15.70
C LYS A 196 8.61 -2.06 -17.01
N ARG A 197 9.50 -3.04 -17.18
CA ARG A 197 9.51 -3.90 -18.38
C ARG A 197 8.23 -4.71 -18.54
N ALA A 198 7.69 -5.24 -17.44
CA ALA A 198 6.41 -5.95 -17.46
C ALA A 198 5.26 -5.01 -17.87
N PHE A 199 5.21 -3.79 -17.35
CA PHE A 199 4.22 -2.78 -17.76
C PHE A 199 4.36 -2.39 -19.23
N GLU A 200 5.57 -2.20 -19.74
CA GLU A 200 5.83 -1.93 -21.16
C GLU A 200 5.36 -3.07 -22.07
N TYR A 201 5.59 -4.32 -21.66
CA TYR A 201 5.05 -5.50 -22.34
C TYR A 201 3.51 -5.46 -22.38
N ALA A 202 2.86 -5.22 -21.24
CA ALA A 202 1.40 -5.17 -21.16
C ALA A 202 0.81 -4.06 -22.04
N TYR A 203 1.43 -2.87 -22.05
CA TYR A 203 1.06 -1.77 -22.94
C TYR A 203 1.10 -2.22 -24.41
N THR A 204 2.20 -2.85 -24.83
CA THR A 204 2.39 -3.30 -26.22
C THR A 204 1.33 -4.33 -26.61
N VAL A 205 1.11 -5.34 -25.75
CA VAL A 205 0.14 -6.41 -26.01
C VAL A 205 -1.29 -5.87 -26.10
N LEU A 206 -1.71 -5.02 -25.16
CA LEU A 206 -3.06 -4.49 -25.14
C LEU A 206 -3.30 -3.49 -26.28
N THR A 207 -2.33 -2.63 -26.57
CA THR A 207 -2.43 -1.66 -27.67
C THR A 207 -2.61 -2.39 -29.01
N ASN A 208 -1.77 -3.40 -29.28
CA ASN A 208 -1.89 -4.20 -30.50
C ASN A 208 -3.24 -4.93 -30.57
N ALA A 209 -3.79 -5.40 -29.45
CA ALA A 209 -5.07 -6.09 -29.43
C ALA A 209 -6.27 -5.20 -29.76
N VAL A 210 -6.16 -3.87 -29.59
CA VAL A 210 -7.24 -2.91 -29.84
C VAL A 210 -7.08 -2.14 -31.17
N LEU A 211 -6.02 -2.40 -31.94
CA LEU A 211 -5.85 -1.78 -33.27
C LEU A 211 -6.90 -2.32 -34.26
N PRO A 212 -7.47 -1.48 -35.14
CA PRO A 212 -8.50 -1.90 -36.11
C PRO A 212 -8.05 -3.03 -37.05
N LEU A 213 -6.77 -3.08 -37.39
CA LEU A 213 -6.20 -4.12 -38.27
C LEU A 213 -6.15 -5.50 -37.60
N SER A 214 -6.20 -5.54 -36.27
CA SER A 214 -6.21 -6.77 -35.47
C SER A 214 -7.59 -7.42 -35.46
N SER A 215 -8.65 -6.71 -35.84
CA SER A 215 -10.03 -7.20 -35.78
C SER A 215 -10.31 -8.41 -36.68
N HIS A 216 -9.45 -8.69 -37.68
CA HIS A 216 -9.58 -9.87 -38.55
C HIS A 216 -8.75 -11.08 -38.09
N SER A 217 -7.84 -10.89 -37.12
CA SER A 217 -6.93 -11.92 -36.59
C SER A 217 -7.12 -12.20 -35.09
N VAL A 218 -7.93 -11.40 -34.39
CA VAL A 218 -8.43 -11.74 -33.06
C VAL A 218 -9.44 -12.87 -33.23
N CYS A 219 -8.98 -14.10 -33.00
CA CYS A 219 -9.86 -15.24 -32.76
C CYS A 219 -10.94 -14.81 -31.74
N GLN A 220 -12.21 -14.85 -32.14
CA GLN A 220 -13.35 -14.36 -31.34
C GLN A 220 -13.45 -15.06 -29.97
N ASP A 221 -12.71 -16.15 -29.77
CA ASP A 221 -12.69 -16.98 -28.56
C ASP A 221 -11.71 -16.49 -27.47
N HIS A 222 -10.99 -15.38 -27.67
CA HIS A 222 -9.97 -14.94 -26.71
C HIS A 222 -10.21 -13.53 -26.14
N SER A 223 -10.34 -13.48 -24.81
CA SER A 223 -10.40 -12.23 -24.05
C SER A 223 -9.15 -11.37 -24.25
N ILE A 224 -9.33 -10.08 -24.58
CA ILE A 224 -8.25 -9.09 -24.67
C ILE A 224 -7.45 -9.04 -23.36
N LEU A 225 -8.15 -9.00 -22.23
CA LEU A 225 -7.53 -8.96 -20.92
C LEU A 225 -6.82 -10.29 -20.58
N GLY A 226 -7.36 -11.40 -21.10
CA GLY A 226 -6.76 -12.74 -21.01
C GLY A 226 -5.35 -12.86 -21.62
N ARG A 227 -4.92 -11.86 -22.41
CA ARG A 227 -3.57 -11.81 -23.00
C ARG A 227 -2.49 -11.39 -22.00
N ILE A 228 -2.86 -10.70 -20.92
CA ILE A 228 -1.92 -10.18 -19.92
C ILE A 228 -2.13 -10.74 -18.52
N ILE A 229 -3.35 -11.20 -18.22
CA ILE A 229 -3.70 -11.87 -16.96
C ILE A 229 -4.41 -13.18 -17.21
N ARG A 230 -4.30 -14.13 -16.27
CA ARG A 230 -5.12 -15.33 -16.21
C ARG A 230 -5.83 -15.40 -14.86
N VAL A 231 -6.75 -16.35 -14.73
CA VAL A 231 -7.35 -16.72 -13.45
C VAL A 231 -7.39 -18.24 -13.46
N THR A 232 -6.79 -18.87 -12.47
CA THR A 232 -6.72 -20.33 -12.40
C THR A 232 -8.05 -20.91 -11.93
N ASP A 233 -8.34 -22.16 -12.34
CA ASP A 233 -9.53 -22.87 -11.88
C ASP A 233 -9.57 -23.00 -10.36
N LYS A 234 -8.39 -23.15 -9.72
CA LYS A 234 -8.28 -23.16 -8.24
C LYS A 234 -8.85 -21.89 -7.62
N VAL A 235 -8.57 -20.71 -8.19
CA VAL A 235 -9.11 -19.43 -7.69
C VAL A 235 -10.63 -19.36 -7.91
N ILE A 236 -11.12 -19.85 -9.05
CA ILE A 236 -12.57 -19.87 -9.35
C ILE A 236 -13.29 -20.82 -8.38
N GLN A 237 -12.77 -22.03 -8.19
CA GLN A 237 -13.30 -23.03 -7.27
C GLN A 237 -13.32 -22.49 -5.83
N TYR A 238 -12.23 -21.86 -5.39
CA TYR A 238 -12.15 -21.26 -4.06
C TYR A 238 -13.19 -20.15 -3.86
N ARG A 239 -13.42 -19.30 -4.87
CA ARG A 239 -14.48 -18.28 -4.80
C ARG A 239 -15.88 -18.89 -4.72
N ARG A 240 -16.15 -19.94 -5.51
CA ARG A 240 -17.44 -20.67 -5.44
C ARG A 240 -17.63 -21.30 -4.07
N TRP A 241 -16.57 -21.90 -3.51
CA TRP A 241 -16.61 -22.47 -2.16
C TRP A 241 -16.89 -21.41 -1.09
N ILE A 242 -16.25 -20.23 -1.15
CA ILE A 242 -16.55 -19.12 -0.24
C ILE A 242 -18.04 -18.73 -0.33
N GLU A 243 -18.56 -18.59 -1.53
CA GLU A 243 -19.95 -18.19 -1.75
C GLU A 243 -20.94 -19.25 -1.24
N GLN A 244 -20.66 -20.53 -1.46
CA GLN A 244 -21.47 -21.64 -0.96
C GLN A 244 -21.41 -21.74 0.58
N THR A 245 -20.24 -21.52 1.17
CA THR A 245 -20.02 -21.70 2.62
C THR A 245 -20.50 -20.49 3.43
N PHE A 246 -20.30 -19.26 2.92
CA PHE A 246 -20.53 -18.01 3.65
C PHE A 246 -21.56 -17.08 2.99
N GLY A 247 -22.08 -17.39 1.81
CA GLY A 247 -23.05 -16.54 1.10
C GLY A 247 -24.34 -16.28 1.88
N VAL A 248 -24.76 -17.23 2.71
CA VAL A 248 -25.94 -17.09 3.59
C VAL A 248 -25.74 -15.98 4.64
N LEU A 249 -24.50 -15.79 5.14
CA LEU A 249 -24.18 -14.76 6.13
C LEU A 249 -24.25 -13.34 5.54
N ARG A 250 -24.12 -13.18 4.21
CA ARG A 250 -24.23 -11.89 3.53
C ARG A 250 -25.67 -11.38 3.45
N ASN A 251 -26.65 -12.27 3.41
CA ASN A 251 -28.06 -11.91 3.32
C ASN A 251 -28.72 -11.74 4.70
N SER A 252 -28.08 -12.21 5.77
CA SER A 252 -28.49 -11.95 7.14
C SER A 252 -27.82 -10.67 7.67
N ASN A 253 -28.57 -9.56 7.76
CA ASN A 253 -28.14 -8.32 8.45
C ASN A 253 -27.92 -8.48 9.97
N THR A 254 -27.75 -9.71 10.47
CA THR A 254 -27.58 -10.04 11.88
C THR A 254 -26.16 -10.55 12.10
N ILE A 255 -25.19 -9.63 12.19
CA ILE A 255 -23.92 -9.95 12.83
C ILE A 255 -24.22 -10.03 14.34
N PRO A 256 -24.04 -11.17 15.02
CA PRO A 256 -24.16 -11.23 16.47
C PRO A 256 -23.05 -10.35 17.07
N ARG A 257 -23.41 -9.22 17.69
CA ARG A 257 -22.48 -8.43 18.49
C ARG A 257 -22.09 -9.24 19.72
N THR A 258 -21.02 -10.01 19.64
CA THR A 258 -20.34 -10.52 20.83
C THR A 258 -19.76 -9.32 21.58
N ARG A 259 -20.27 -9.06 22.79
CA ARG A 259 -19.74 -8.02 23.68
C ARG A 259 -18.26 -8.34 24.00
N PRO A 260 -17.36 -7.34 23.99
CA PRO A 260 -16.00 -7.57 24.47
C PRO A 260 -16.04 -7.94 25.97
N PRO A 261 -15.11 -8.79 26.46
CA PRO A 261 -15.01 -9.11 27.88
C PRO A 261 -14.77 -7.84 28.70
N ARG A 262 -15.47 -7.69 29.83
CA ARG A 262 -15.26 -6.59 30.76
C ARG A 262 -13.82 -6.64 31.29
N SER A 263 -13.08 -5.55 31.12
CA SER A 263 -11.80 -5.35 31.80
C SER A 263 -12.02 -5.37 33.32
N LEU A 264 -11.35 -6.30 34.01
CA LEU A 264 -11.24 -6.29 35.47
C LEU A 264 -10.49 -5.01 35.89
N SER A 265 -11.20 -4.07 36.48
CA SER A 265 -10.60 -2.95 37.21
C SER A 265 -10.08 -3.49 38.55
N SER A 266 -8.76 -3.56 38.70
CA SER A 266 -8.11 -3.83 39.99
C SER A 266 -8.32 -2.65 40.93
N SER A 267 -9.30 -2.75 41.82
CA SER A 267 -9.36 -1.97 43.05
C SER A 267 -8.29 -2.50 44.01
N GLY A 268 -7.18 -1.77 44.13
CA GLY A 268 -6.13 -2.04 45.10
C GLY A 268 -6.00 -0.85 46.05
N SER A 269 -6.57 -1.02 47.25
CA SER A 269 -6.56 -0.07 48.35
C SER A 269 -5.14 0.28 48.81
N THR A 270 -4.97 1.53 49.20
CA THR A 270 -3.79 2.06 49.86
C THR A 270 -3.68 1.55 51.29
N SER A 271 -2.53 0.99 51.66
CA SER A 271 -2.08 0.92 53.06
C SER A 271 -0.56 1.05 53.12
N SER A 272 -0.14 2.09 53.84
CA SER A 272 1.17 2.46 54.37
C SER A 272 2.03 1.31 54.90
N VAL A 273 3.37 1.46 54.84
CA VAL A 273 4.31 1.49 55.98
C VAL A 273 5.71 1.90 55.48
N GLU A 274 6.30 2.88 56.14
CA GLU A 274 7.72 3.28 56.07
C GLU A 274 8.58 2.31 56.89
N GLU A 275 9.82 2.01 56.48
CA GLU A 275 11.03 2.26 57.30
C GLU A 275 12.34 1.69 56.73
N SER A 276 13.38 2.52 56.89
CA SER A 276 14.78 2.27 57.27
C SER A 276 15.76 1.43 56.40
N GLY A 277 16.74 2.15 55.83
CA GLY A 277 18.15 2.17 56.28
C GLY A 277 19.00 0.89 56.18
N GLY A 278 20.05 0.93 55.35
CA GLY A 278 21.15 -0.04 55.39
C GLY A 278 22.18 0.13 54.27
N SER A 279 23.30 0.75 54.60
CA SER A 279 24.52 0.98 53.80
C SER A 279 25.25 -0.32 53.44
N SER A 280 25.99 -0.36 52.31
CA SER A 280 27.38 -0.87 52.18
C SER A 280 27.85 -0.99 50.70
N GLU A 281 28.80 -0.13 50.35
CA GLU A 281 30.02 -0.30 49.52
C GLU A 281 30.07 -1.23 48.27
N GLY A 282 30.34 -0.59 47.11
CA GLY A 282 31.63 -0.77 46.42
C GLY A 282 31.65 -1.62 45.14
N SER A 283 31.78 -0.96 43.97
CA SER A 283 32.77 -1.20 42.89
C SER A 283 32.21 -0.84 41.50
N ASP A 284 32.80 0.18 40.88
CA ASP A 284 32.67 0.64 39.49
C ASP A 284 34.12 0.78 38.93
N PRO A 285 34.40 0.98 37.61
CA PRO A 285 33.70 0.61 36.37
C PRO A 285 34.73 0.05 35.31
N PRO A 286 34.58 0.08 33.95
CA PRO A 286 34.30 1.28 33.13
C PRO A 286 33.26 1.13 31.99
N SER A 287 32.38 2.12 31.92
CA SER A 287 32.16 3.08 30.82
C SER A 287 32.18 2.60 29.35
N ARG A 288 31.02 2.69 28.68
CA ARG A 288 30.90 3.31 27.35
C ARG A 288 29.59 4.10 27.21
N ASP A 289 29.74 5.28 26.62
CA ASP A 289 28.83 6.42 26.66
C ASP A 289 27.49 6.20 25.96
N ILE A 290 26.41 6.59 26.66
CA ILE A 290 25.13 6.99 26.07
C ILE A 290 24.73 8.31 26.70
N SER A 291 24.45 9.31 25.87
CA SER A 291 23.82 10.56 26.28
C SER A 291 23.15 11.25 25.07
N PRO A 292 22.15 12.11 25.32
CA PRO A 292 20.77 11.80 24.93
C PRO A 292 20.14 12.93 24.10
N ASN A 293 18.93 12.70 23.57
CA ASN A 293 17.90 13.74 23.68
C ASN A 293 16.50 13.22 23.43
N ASN A 294 15.70 13.29 24.49
CA ASN A 294 14.27 13.08 24.51
C ASN A 294 13.66 14.49 24.64
N THR A 295 13.10 15.04 23.55
CA THR A 295 12.34 16.29 23.61
C THR A 295 10.89 16.03 23.24
N HIS A 296 10.04 16.19 24.25
CA HIS A 296 8.59 16.35 24.14
C HIS A 296 8.25 17.47 23.16
N ILE A 297 7.44 17.17 22.14
CA ILE A 297 6.80 18.17 21.28
C ILE A 297 5.30 18.12 21.54
N PRO A 298 4.64 19.24 21.89
CA PRO A 298 3.22 19.26 22.18
C PRO A 298 2.37 19.03 20.91
N GLN A 299 1.40 18.12 21.01
CA GLN A 299 0.41 17.86 19.97
C GLN A 299 -0.48 19.10 19.76
N ARG A 300 -0.32 19.79 18.64
CA ARG A 300 -1.37 20.68 18.12
C ARG A 300 -2.40 19.87 17.37
N HIS A 301 -3.64 19.89 17.85
CA HIS A 301 -4.81 19.41 17.12
C HIS A 301 -4.94 20.15 15.78
N ILE A 302 -4.74 19.43 14.68
CA ILE A 302 -5.09 19.90 13.34
C ILE A 302 -6.39 19.20 12.95
N GLN A 303 -7.50 19.96 12.92
CA GLN A 303 -8.72 19.53 12.29
C GLN A 303 -8.51 19.47 10.76
N PRO A 304 -8.92 18.40 10.07
CA PRO A 304 -8.82 18.36 8.62
C PRO A 304 -9.83 19.32 8.01
N LYS A 305 -9.33 20.34 7.29
CA LYS A 305 -10.16 21.15 6.39
C LYS A 305 -10.49 20.31 5.16
N ASN A 306 -11.78 20.25 4.79
CA ASN A 306 -12.26 19.67 3.54
C ASN A 306 -11.48 20.27 2.35
N PRO A 307 -10.85 19.47 1.47
CA PRO A 307 -10.23 20.00 0.28
C PRO A 307 -11.32 20.41 -0.73
N GLN A 308 -11.57 21.72 -0.81
CA GLN A 308 -12.30 22.31 -1.93
C GLN A 308 -11.41 22.23 -3.18
N TRP A 309 -11.84 21.41 -4.14
CA TRP A 309 -11.23 21.28 -5.46
C TRP A 309 -11.41 22.59 -6.24
N LYS A 310 -10.36 23.42 -6.29
CA LYS A 310 -10.33 24.58 -7.20
C LYS A 310 -9.77 24.11 -8.54
N ASN A 311 -10.64 24.08 -9.56
CA ASN A 311 -10.29 23.92 -10.97
C ASN A 311 -9.18 24.91 -11.35
N ARG A 312 -7.93 24.43 -11.43
CA ARG A 312 -6.84 25.17 -12.07
C ARG A 312 -6.68 24.67 -13.50
N ARG A 313 -7.05 25.52 -14.46
CA ARG A 313 -6.74 25.34 -15.88
C ARG A 313 -5.23 25.27 -16.04
N TYR A 314 -4.74 24.17 -16.59
CA TYR A 314 -3.33 24.05 -16.97
C TYR A 314 -3.11 24.80 -18.29
N ARG A 315 -2.19 25.77 -18.30
CA ARG A 315 -1.65 26.38 -19.53
C ARG A 315 -0.45 25.53 -19.94
N SER A 316 -0.54 24.80 -21.04
CA SER A 316 0.62 24.05 -21.57
C SER A 316 1.58 25.04 -22.24
N SER A 317 2.82 25.12 -21.78
CA SER A 317 3.92 25.72 -22.56
C SER A 317 4.82 24.61 -23.07
N LEU A 318 4.51 24.08 -24.25
CA LEU A 318 5.46 23.38 -25.09
C LEU A 318 5.71 24.30 -26.29
N HIS A 319 6.87 24.97 -26.28
CA HIS A 319 7.36 25.73 -27.41
C HIS A 319 7.84 24.73 -28.47
N ASN A 320 7.14 24.69 -29.60
CA ASN A 320 7.62 24.10 -30.85
C ASN A 320 8.70 25.02 -31.43
N ASN A 321 9.94 24.52 -31.53
CA ASN A 321 10.94 25.07 -32.45
C ASN A 321 11.13 24.06 -33.57
N TYR A 322 10.45 24.29 -34.70
CA TYR A 322 10.82 23.74 -35.99
C TYR A 322 10.44 24.74 -37.10
N ASN A 323 11.48 25.12 -37.85
CA ASN A 323 11.52 25.66 -39.21
C ASN A 323 10.90 27.03 -39.52
N GLN A 324 11.78 27.96 -39.88
CA GLN A 324 11.66 28.70 -41.15
C GLN A 324 13.06 29.09 -41.65
N SER A 325 13.54 28.36 -42.65
CA SER A 325 14.58 28.81 -43.59
C SER A 325 13.89 28.95 -44.94
N THR A 326 13.77 30.19 -45.43
CA THR A 326 13.63 30.60 -46.85
C THR A 326 13.60 32.13 -46.86
N THR A 327 14.70 32.79 -47.23
CA THR A 327 14.90 33.44 -48.54
C THR A 327 13.90 34.57 -48.83
N THR A 328 14.36 35.82 -48.97
CA THR A 328 14.47 36.55 -50.26
C THR A 328 14.82 38.04 -50.03
N LYS A 329 15.85 38.48 -50.76
CA LYS A 329 16.27 39.85 -51.12
C LYS A 329 16.94 40.74 -50.09
#